data_AF-A0A2D7QV84-F1
#
_entry.id   AF-A0A2D7QV84-F1
#
_cell.length_a   1.000
_cell.length_b   1.000
_cell.length_c   1.000
_cell.angle_alpha   90.00
_cell.angle_beta   90.00
_cell.angle_gamma   90.00
#
_symmetry.space_group_name_H-M   'P 1'
#
loop_
_entity.id
_entity.type
_entity.pdbx_description
1 polymer ?
#
loop_
_entity_poly.entity_id
_entity_poly.type
_entity_poly.pdbx_seq_one_letter_code
_entity_poly.pdbx_strand_id
1 'polypeptide(L)'
;MKTIKQTGLASFIYRNKITIALIIVLIALVKQNIFENNFPYVVLERERSIDMIKENNVNLANENIILESKIQGFTEEDLNLIESKARFKYGLIKEGEYFFKVNRIVETEALTENDKATL
;
A
#
# COMPACT_ATOMS: atom_id res chain seq x y z
N MET A 1 73.05 -26.28 17.88
CA MET A 1 71.57 -26.17 17.86
C MET A 1 71.21 -24.76 18.31
N LYS A 2 70.86 -23.87 17.37
CA LYS A 2 70.74 -22.42 17.63
C LYS A 2 69.36 -22.13 18.20
N THR A 3 69.27 -21.89 19.50
CA THR A 3 68.03 -21.45 20.15
C THR A 3 67.78 -19.99 19.79
N ILE A 4 66.85 -19.76 18.87
CA ILE A 4 66.40 -18.41 18.52
C ILE A 4 65.67 -17.87 19.75
N LYS A 5 66.24 -16.85 20.42
CA LYS A 5 65.53 -16.06 21.44
C LYS A 5 64.32 -15.43 20.75
N GLN A 6 63.15 -16.06 20.87
CA GLN A 6 61.90 -15.48 20.40
C GLN A 6 61.64 -14.20 21.21
N THR A 7 61.75 -13.07 20.53
CA THR A 7 61.46 -11.73 21.03
C THR A 7 59.98 -11.60 21.44
N GLY A 8 59.70 -10.66 22.35
CA GLY A 8 58.57 -10.65 23.29
C GLY A 8 57.16 -10.96 22.76
N LEU A 9 56.83 -10.69 21.50
CA LEU A 9 55.48 -10.93 20.96
C LEU A 9 55.25 -12.40 20.56
N ALA A 10 56.24 -13.06 19.95
CA ALA A 10 56.10 -14.45 19.53
C ALA A 10 55.99 -15.40 20.73
N SER A 11 56.77 -15.13 21.79
CA SER A 11 56.67 -15.90 23.04
C SER A 11 55.37 -15.63 23.78
N PHE A 12 54.84 -14.40 23.74
CA PHE A 12 53.53 -14.05 24.30
C PHE A 12 52.38 -14.79 23.59
N ILE A 13 52.40 -14.81 22.25
CA ILE A 13 51.40 -15.54 21.45
C ILE A 13 51.49 -17.03 21.75
N TYR A 14 52.70 -17.60 21.82
CA TYR A 14 52.88 -19.02 22.12
C TYR A 14 52.41 -19.41 23.52
N ARG A 15 52.58 -18.52 24.51
CA ARG A 15 52.14 -18.74 25.90
C ARG A 15 50.63 -18.63 26.07
N ASN A 16 49.97 -17.77 25.28
CA ASN A 16 48.55 -17.43 25.43
C ASN A 16 47.67 -17.89 24.25
N LYS A 17 48.05 -18.97 23.55
CA LYS A 17 47.37 -19.44 22.33
C LYS A 17 45.87 -19.66 22.49
N ILE A 18 45.45 -20.25 23.61
CA ILE A 18 44.04 -20.54 23.90
C ILE A 18 43.25 -19.24 24.05
N THR A 19 43.80 -18.28 24.82
CA THR A 19 43.19 -16.96 25.01
C THR A 19 43.03 -16.23 23.67
N ILE A 20 44.04 -16.30 22.80
CA ILE A 20 43.97 -15.69 21.46
C ILE A 20 42.90 -16.37 20.61
N ALA A 21 42.80 -17.69 20.63
CA ALA A 21 41.75 -18.42 19.92
C ALA A 21 40.34 -18.03 20.41
N LEU A 22 40.16 -17.91 21.73
CA LEU A 22 38.89 -17.47 22.32
C LEU A 22 38.54 -16.03 21.93
N ILE A 23 39.52 -15.13 21.88
CA ILE A 23 39.31 -13.74 21.41
C ILE A 23 38.84 -13.74 19.96
N ILE A 24 39.43 -14.56 19.09
CA ILE A 24 39.03 -14.67 17.68
C ILE A 24 37.57 -15.17 17.58
N VAL A 25 37.22 -16.21 18.34
CA VAL A 25 35.85 -16.73 18.38
C VAL A 25 34.87 -15.68 18.90
N LEU A 26 35.23 -14.93 19.95
CA LEU A 26 34.40 -13.87 20.49
C LEU A 26 34.15 -12.77 19.46
N ILE A 27 35.19 -12.32 18.75
CA ILE A 27 35.06 -11.31 17.69
C ILE A 27 34.16 -11.84 16.57
N ALA A 28 34.29 -13.10 16.17
CA ALA A 28 33.44 -13.71 15.17
C ALA A 28 31.96 -13.75 15.62
N LEU A 29 31.69 -14.14 16.86
CA LEU A 29 30.34 -14.17 17.43
C LEU A 29 29.72 -12.78 17.55
N VAL A 30 30.50 -11.78 17.98
CA VAL A 30 30.04 -10.39 18.05
C VAL A 30 29.76 -9.85 16.65
N LYS A 31 30.65 -10.12 15.68
CA LYS A 31 30.46 -9.72 14.29
C LYS A 31 29.17 -10.33 13.73
N GLN A 32 28.98 -11.63 13.92
CA GLN A 32 27.79 -12.33 13.42
C GLN A 32 26.51 -11.83 14.07
N ASN A 33 26.48 -11.64 15.40
CA ASN A 33 25.27 -11.20 16.09
C ASN A 33 24.90 -9.74 15.82
N ILE A 34 25.87 -8.83 15.89
CA ILE A 34 25.58 -7.38 15.82
C ILE A 34 25.55 -6.90 14.38
N PHE A 35 26.47 -7.34 13.52
CA PHE A 35 26.61 -6.79 12.16
C PHE A 35 25.86 -7.60 11.12
N GLU A 36 25.88 -8.94 11.21
CA GLU A 36 25.20 -9.79 10.22
C GLU A 36 23.72 -9.98 10.58
N ASN A 37 23.42 -10.27 11.85
CA ASN A 37 22.05 -10.49 12.32
C ASN A 37 21.35 -9.21 12.79
N ASN A 38 22.06 -8.07 12.84
CA ASN A 38 21.55 -6.78 13.27
C ASN A 38 20.83 -6.83 14.63
N PHE A 39 21.24 -7.74 15.52
CA PHE A 39 20.64 -7.90 16.84
C PHE A 39 21.27 -6.89 17.82
N PRO A 40 20.48 -6.20 18.65
CA PRO A 40 19.03 -6.34 18.85
C PRO A 40 18.15 -5.42 17.99
N TYR A 41 18.73 -4.60 17.11
CA TYR A 41 18.02 -3.57 16.36
C TYR A 41 16.86 -4.11 15.52
N VAL A 42 17.02 -5.30 14.93
CA VAL A 42 15.93 -5.96 14.18
C VAL A 42 14.68 -6.18 15.03
N VAL A 43 14.80 -6.44 16.33
CA VAL A 43 13.64 -6.61 17.22
C VAL A 43 12.97 -5.27 17.46
N LEU A 44 13.75 -4.22 17.76
CA LEU A 44 13.24 -2.87 18.00
C LEU A 44 12.52 -2.29 16.77
N GLU A 45 13.04 -2.54 15.58
CA GLU A 45 12.42 -2.11 14.32
C GLU A 45 11.09 -2.82 14.06
N ARG A 46 11.03 -4.13 14.35
CA ARG A 46 9.80 -4.92 14.22
C ARG A 46 8.73 -4.46 15.21
N GLU A 47 9.08 -4.20 16.46
CA GLU A 47 8.15 -3.65 17.45
C GLU A 47 7.60 -2.30 17.00
N ARG A 48 8.46 -1.38 16.54
CA ARG A 48 8.00 -0.08 16.00
C ARG A 48 7.05 -0.25 14.82
N SER A 49 7.34 -1.19 13.93
CA SER A 49 6.48 -1.49 12.77
C SER A 49 5.12 -2.03 13.21
N ILE A 50 5.10 -2.90 14.22
CA ILE A 50 3.87 -3.44 14.81
C ILE A 50 3.04 -2.33 15.44
N ASP A 51 3.66 -1.43 16.20
CA ASP A 51 2.94 -0.34 16.87
C ASP A 51 2.35 0.65 15.86
N MET A 52 3.08 0.97 14.78
CA MET A 52 2.54 1.77 13.69
C MET A 52 1.34 1.09 13.00
N ILE A 53 1.40 -0.23 12.78
CA ILE A 53 0.27 -0.98 12.22
C ILE A 53 -0.93 -0.96 13.17
N LYS A 54 -0.72 -1.12 14.48
CA LYS A 54 -1.80 -1.03 15.48
C LYS A 54 -2.47 0.35 15.44
N GLU A 55 -1.69 1.41 15.40
CA GLU A 55 -2.20 2.79 15.31
C GLU A 55 -3.04 2.98 14.03
N ASN A 56 -2.50 2.55 12.88
CA ASN A 56 -3.23 2.61 11.61
C ASN A 56 -4.54 1.81 11.65
N ASN A 57 -4.54 0.63 12.26
CA ASN A 57 -5.75 -0.18 12.39
C ASN A 57 -6.82 0.49 13.26
N VAL A 58 -6.41 1.17 14.35
CA VAL A 58 -7.34 1.97 15.18
C VAL A 58 -7.92 3.12 14.37
N ASN A 59 -7.10 3.83 13.60
CA ASN A 59 -7.57 4.91 12.74
C ASN A 59 -8.56 4.41 11.68
N LEU A 60 -8.26 3.30 11.01
CA LEU A 60 -9.16 2.66 10.04
C LEU A 60 -10.48 2.21 10.68
N ALA A 61 -10.45 1.67 11.90
CA ALA A 61 -11.66 1.31 12.63
C ALA A 61 -12.54 2.55 12.90
N ASN A 62 -11.94 3.66 13.30
CA ASN A 62 -12.66 4.92 13.52
C ASN A 62 -13.24 5.47 12.21
N GLU A 63 -12.48 5.45 11.12
CA GLU A 63 -12.96 5.87 9.80
C GLU A 63 -14.13 5.01 9.33
N ASN A 64 -14.07 3.69 9.54
CA ASN A 64 -15.16 2.77 9.22
C ASN A 64 -16.43 3.10 10.01
N ILE A 65 -16.33 3.37 11.31
CA ILE A 65 -17.48 3.78 12.14
C ILE A 65 -18.11 5.07 11.58
N ILE A 66 -17.29 6.06 11.21
CA ILE A 66 -17.77 7.32 10.64
C ILE A 66 -18.47 7.08 9.28
N LEU A 67 -17.89 6.23 8.43
CA LEU A 67 -18.47 5.88 7.12
C LEU A 67 -19.78 5.11 7.27
N GLU A 68 -19.84 4.14 8.18
CA GLU A 68 -21.06 3.40 8.50
C GLU A 68 -22.15 4.34 9.00
N SER A 69 -21.81 5.28 9.89
CA SER A 69 -22.76 6.28 10.37
C SER A 69 -23.29 7.16 9.25
N LYS A 70 -22.44 7.57 8.29
CA LYS A 70 -22.87 8.32 7.11
C LYS A 70 -23.80 7.49 6.21
N ILE A 71 -23.48 6.21 6.01
CA ILE A 71 -24.31 5.30 5.21
C ILE A 71 -25.69 5.12 5.86
N GLN A 72 -25.73 4.89 7.16
CA GLN A 72 -26.97 4.76 7.94
C GLN A 72 -27.79 6.05 7.98
N GLY A 73 -27.13 7.21 7.80
CA GLY A 73 -27.79 8.50 7.73
C GLY A 73 -28.50 8.81 6.41
N PHE A 74 -28.32 8.00 5.36
CA PHE A 74 -29.03 8.20 4.10
C PHE A 74 -30.49 7.77 4.21
N THR A 75 -31.38 8.63 3.70
CA THR A 75 -32.80 8.33 3.55
C THR A 75 -33.07 7.53 2.27
N GLU A 76 -34.27 6.96 2.12
CA GLU A 76 -34.68 6.31 0.87
C GLU A 76 -34.61 7.26 -0.33
N GLU A 77 -34.91 8.55 -0.14
CA GLU A 77 -34.82 9.56 -1.19
C GLU A 77 -33.37 9.79 -1.63
N ASP A 78 -32.44 9.88 -0.67
CA ASP A 78 -31.00 10.01 -0.96
C ASP A 78 -30.49 8.80 -1.76
N LEU A 79 -30.88 7.59 -1.37
CA LEU A 79 -30.50 6.35 -2.04
C LEU A 79 -31.06 6.27 -3.46
N ASN A 80 -32.33 6.67 -3.66
CA ASN A 80 -32.97 6.68 -4.97
C ASN A 80 -32.31 7.73 -5.90
N LEU A 81 -31.90 8.89 -5.36
CA LEU A 81 -31.15 9.90 -6.11
C LEU A 81 -29.77 9.38 -6.54
N ILE A 82 -29.05 8.72 -5.63
CA ILE A 82 -27.76 8.09 -5.92
C ILE A 82 -27.92 7.03 -7.01
N GLU A 83 -28.91 6.16 -6.88
CA GLU A 83 -29.25 5.14 -7.87
C GLU A 83 -29.58 5.77 -9.22
N SER A 84 -30.46 6.77 -9.25
CA SER A 84 -30.85 7.46 -10.49
C SER A 84 -29.66 8.12 -11.19
N LYS A 85 -28.74 8.73 -10.44
CA LYS A 85 -27.51 9.32 -10.99
C LYS A 85 -26.57 8.26 -11.57
N ALA A 86 -26.42 7.13 -10.88
CA ALA A 86 -25.62 6.01 -11.37
C ALA A 86 -26.22 5.41 -12.65
N ARG A 87 -27.54 5.18 -12.65
CA ARG A 87 -28.27 4.68 -13.82
C ARG A 87 -28.15 5.60 -15.01
N PHE A 88 -28.32 6.91 -14.81
CA PHE A 88 -28.13 7.90 -15.86
C PHE A 88 -26.72 7.86 -16.44
N LYS A 89 -25.68 7.80 -15.59
CA LYS A 89 -24.29 7.77 -16.04
C LYS A 89 -23.95 6.52 -16.87
N TYR A 90 -24.49 5.37 -16.48
CA TYR A 90 -24.14 4.08 -17.09
C TYR A 90 -25.18 3.59 -18.10
N GLY A 91 -26.26 4.34 -18.34
CA GLY A 91 -27.35 3.92 -19.23
C GLY A 91 -28.09 2.67 -18.73
N LEU A 92 -28.16 2.47 -17.41
CA LEU A 92 -28.81 1.31 -16.80
C LEU A 92 -30.31 1.59 -16.60
N ILE A 93 -31.11 0.53 -16.73
CA ILE A 93 -32.57 0.57 -16.60
C ILE A 93 -33.00 -0.46 -15.56
N LYS A 94 -34.04 -0.18 -14.75
CA LYS A 94 -34.56 -1.18 -13.81
C LYS A 94 -35.36 -2.24 -14.56
N GLU A 95 -35.45 -3.41 -13.94
CA GLU A 95 -36.42 -4.42 -14.36
C GLU A 95 -37.84 -3.85 -14.32
N GLY A 96 -38.58 -4.00 -15.42
CA GLY A 96 -39.93 -3.46 -15.60
C GLY A 96 -40.00 -2.01 -16.10
N GLU A 97 -38.87 -1.30 -16.25
CA GLU A 97 -38.84 0.06 -16.83
C GLU A 97 -38.58 0.02 -18.35
N TYR A 98 -39.19 0.96 -19.08
CA TYR A 98 -38.99 1.13 -20.52
C TYR A 98 -38.13 2.36 -20.79
N PHE A 99 -37.05 2.19 -21.54
CA PHE A 99 -36.17 3.29 -21.93
C PHE A 99 -36.53 3.80 -23.32
N PHE A 100 -36.90 5.08 -23.39
CA PHE A 100 -37.19 5.77 -24.64
C PHE A 100 -36.07 6.77 -24.94
N LYS A 101 -35.24 6.47 -25.94
CA LYS A 101 -34.27 7.43 -26.47
C LYS A 101 -34.96 8.40 -27.42
N VAL A 102 -35.32 9.59 -26.94
CA VAL A 102 -35.85 10.64 -27.80
C VAL A 102 -34.68 11.37 -28.45
N ASN A 103 -34.44 11.10 -29.74
CA ASN A 103 -33.54 11.92 -30.54
C ASN A 103 -34.27 13.25 -30.80
N ARG A 104 -33.71 14.38 -30.35
CA ARG A 104 -34.21 15.69 -30.75
C ARG A 104 -34.13 15.75 -32.28
N ILE A 105 -35.28 15.75 -32.93
CA ILE A 105 -35.38 16.15 -34.34
C ILE A 105 -35.06 17.64 -34.30
N VAL A 106 -33.86 18.01 -34.74
CA VAL A 106 -33.60 19.40 -35.12
C VAL A 106 -34.45 19.57 -36.36
N GLU A 107 -35.53 20.35 -36.28
CA GLU A 107 -36.32 20.74 -37.45
C GLU A 107 -35.35 21.39 -38.44
N THR A 108 -34.85 20.62 -39.40
CA THR A 108 -34.36 21.19 -40.65
C THR A 108 -35.56 21.85 -41.28
N GLU A 109 -35.48 23.17 -41.33
CA GLU A 109 -36.42 24.11 -41.96
C GLU A 109 -37.08 23.51 -43.20
N ALA A 110 -38.39 23.73 -43.33
CA ALA A 110 -39.11 23.37 -44.54
C ALA A 110 -38.41 23.99 -45.76
N LEU A 111 -37.97 23.15 -46.70
CA LEU A 111 -37.48 23.61 -47.99
C LEU A 111 -38.60 24.40 -48.66
N THR A 112 -38.44 25.72 -48.68
CA THR A 112 -39.29 26.65 -49.41
C THR A 112 -39.25 26.33 -50.89
N GLU A 113 -40.43 26.40 -51.51
CA GLU A 113 -40.64 26.40 -52.95
C GLU A 113 -39.64 27.32 -53.67
N ASN A 114 -39.04 26.87 -54.77
CA ASN A 114 -39.49 27.22 -56.13
C ASN A 114 -38.41 26.93 -57.21
N ASP A 115 -38.91 26.76 -58.45
CA ASP A 115 -38.26 27.07 -59.74
C ASP A 115 -37.19 26.14 -60.34
N LYS A 116 -37.64 25.25 -61.24
CA LYS A 116 -37.39 25.31 -62.71
C LYS A 116 -37.93 24.05 -63.40
N ALA A 117 -38.98 24.19 -64.23
CA ALA A 117 -38.96 24.05 -65.70
C ALA A 117 -38.11 22.86 -66.20
N THR A 118 -38.60 21.96 -67.07
CA THR A 118 -38.89 22.25 -68.48
C THR A 118 -39.47 21.01 -69.18
N LEU A 119 -40.51 21.22 -70.00
CA LEU A 119 -41.11 20.41 -71.09
C LEU A 119 -41.76 19.06 -70.79
#